data_AF-A0A831XWU2-F1
#
_entry.id   AF-A0A831XWU2-F1
#
_cell.length_a   1.000
_cell.length_b   1.000
_cell.length_c   1.000
_cell.angle_alpha   90.00
_cell.angle_beta   90.00
_cell.angle_gamma   90.00
#
_symmetry.space_group_name_H-M   'P 1'
#
loop_
_entity.id
_entity.type
_entity.pdbx_description
1 polymer ?
#
loop_
_entity_poly.entity_id
_entity_poly.type
_entity_poly.pdbx_seq_one_letter_code
_entity_poly.pdbx_strand_id
1 'polypeptide(L)'
;MPLPQNKKSPFRDEIIALFTLFLAVFLLLCLVSYSLPLLGEQPALQSPQDNWCGTLGFYIAHNLFSFFGLTAFFPVLILVYSSVAAMVPGSSGNRLPFLVAGISGILLSASGLFAIARQLVFPTEFLKPGGYLGELIWRLLSRFIGSAGSLLLLLLILTFSLMAAVRFSPVGTLKWLCKAITSLGKKFPKKVSAPKKTVTAAVRTEPKVAESTSAPVRKEESVPAVHEPVAIEQVDDADDSHFAVRPARAGDYRLPTLSLLDRHDQQDVGIDKDHYYQVSQILISKLEDFGVSGKVTGISPGPVVTTYEYAPAPGVKINKIVSLADDLALALKVNRVRIVGSIPGKAALGIEIPNPKRKTVYLRDILATEKYRDSKSRLSLALGLDVVGRPVVADITRMPHLLIAGATGAGKSVAINAFIASILFKSTPEEVRLLMVDPKRIELSAYEDIPHLLHPVVVEPKMASRALMWAVKEMERRYRLLEEKRVKSFDSYNDLPDVEKLPYIVI
;
A
#
# COMPACT_ATOMS: atom_id res chain seq x y z
N MET A 1 -5.15 -36.40 18.73
CA MET A 1 -6.31 -35.68 19.32
C MET A 1 -5.84 -34.27 19.66
N PRO A 2 -6.09 -33.24 18.82
CA PRO A 2 -5.63 -31.89 19.11
C PRO A 2 -6.57 -31.24 20.14
N LEU A 3 -5.99 -30.66 21.19
CA LEU A 3 -6.73 -29.82 22.15
C LEU A 3 -7.34 -28.62 21.40
N PRO A 4 -8.60 -28.26 21.67
CA PRO A 4 -9.26 -27.15 21.00
C PRO A 4 -8.58 -25.84 21.39
N GLN A 5 -8.04 -25.14 20.39
CA GLN A 5 -7.66 -23.74 20.53
C GLN A 5 -8.90 -22.95 20.97
N ASN A 6 -8.73 -22.20 22.06
CA ASN A 6 -9.76 -21.39 22.69
C ASN A 6 -10.21 -20.29 21.72
N LYS A 7 -11.17 -20.60 20.83
CA LYS A 7 -11.86 -19.60 20.01
C LYS A 7 -12.53 -18.62 20.97
N LYS A 8 -12.06 -17.38 21.03
CA LYS A 8 -12.82 -16.29 21.67
C LYS A 8 -14.23 -16.33 21.10
N SER A 9 -15.24 -16.47 21.97
CA SER A 9 -16.61 -16.59 21.48
C SER A 9 -17.04 -15.26 20.85
N PRO A 10 -17.54 -15.25 19.60
CA PRO A 10 -18.03 -14.02 18.95
C PRO A 10 -19.12 -13.34 19.80
N PHE A 11 -19.85 -14.13 20.59
CA PHE A 11 -20.86 -13.67 21.53
C PHE A 11 -20.35 -12.72 22.62
N ARG A 12 -19.13 -12.91 23.15
CA ARG A 12 -18.58 -12.01 24.17
C ARG A 12 -18.25 -10.63 23.60
N ASP A 13 -17.67 -10.61 22.40
CA ASP A 13 -17.30 -9.37 21.72
C ASP A 13 -18.55 -8.59 21.27
N GLU A 14 -19.61 -9.30 20.84
CA GLU A 14 -20.92 -8.71 20.55
C GLU A 14 -21.60 -8.08 21.79
N ILE A 15 -21.56 -8.75 22.95
CA ILE A 15 -22.08 -8.19 24.20
C ILE A 15 -21.32 -6.91 24.59
N ILE A 16 -19.99 -6.93 24.49
CA ILE A 16 -19.15 -5.76 24.80
C ILE A 16 -19.45 -4.62 23.81
N ALA A 17 -19.62 -4.91 22.52
CA ALA A 17 -19.97 -3.93 21.50
C ALA A 17 -21.36 -3.30 21.74
N LEU A 18 -22.36 -4.10 22.11
CA LEU A 18 -23.71 -3.62 22.42
C LEU A 18 -23.73 -2.77 23.69
N PHE A 19 -23.01 -3.19 24.73
CA PHE A 19 -22.91 -2.43 25.98
C PHE A 19 -22.19 -1.08 25.78
N THR A 20 -21.10 -1.06 25.01
CA THR A 20 -20.37 0.17 24.68
C THR A 20 -21.20 1.10 23.79
N LEU A 21 -22.00 0.57 22.87
CA LEU A 21 -22.94 1.36 22.07
C LEU A 21 -24.03 1.99 22.95
N PHE A 22 -24.62 1.21 23.87
CA PHE A 22 -25.60 1.72 24.82
C PHE A 22 -25.03 2.88 25.64
N LEU A 23 -23.80 2.72 26.17
CA LEU A 23 -23.13 3.79 26.92
C LEU A 23 -22.89 5.03 26.07
N ALA A 24 -22.52 4.87 24.80
CA ALA A 24 -22.32 5.98 23.87
C ALA A 24 -23.62 6.75 23.63
N VAL A 25 -24.72 6.04 23.35
CA VAL A 25 -26.03 6.66 23.11
C VAL A 25 -26.56 7.32 24.37
N PHE A 26 -26.42 6.67 25.54
CA PHE A 26 -26.80 7.24 26.82
C PHE A 26 -26.05 8.56 27.09
N LEU A 27 -24.72 8.57 26.94
CA LEU A 27 -23.92 9.78 27.11
C LEU A 27 -24.29 10.89 26.10
N LEU A 28 -24.57 10.52 24.85
CA LEU A 28 -25.01 11.47 23.84
C LEU A 28 -26.32 12.15 24.23
N LEU A 29 -27.30 11.36 24.69
CA LEU A 29 -28.60 11.88 25.14
C LEU A 29 -28.45 12.81 26.34
N CYS A 30 -27.61 12.44 27.33
CA CYS A 30 -27.29 13.31 28.46
C CYS A 30 -26.74 14.67 28.01
N LEU A 31 -25.75 14.66 27.11
CA LEU A 31 -25.05 15.87 26.65
C LEU A 31 -25.93 16.73 25.75
N VAL A 32 -26.65 16.13 24.79
CA VAL A 32 -27.57 16.83 23.89
C VAL A 32 -28.68 17.48 24.70
N SER A 33 -29.33 16.72 25.59
CA SER A 33 -30.39 17.21 26.49
C SER A 33 -29.92 18.39 27.35
N TYR A 34 -28.69 18.37 27.84
CA TYR A 34 -28.11 19.47 28.62
C TYR A 34 -27.79 20.71 27.77
N SER A 35 -27.36 20.51 26.52
CA SER A 35 -26.99 21.60 25.61
C SER A 35 -28.18 22.32 24.97
N LEU A 36 -29.33 21.65 24.82
CA LEU A 36 -30.52 22.17 24.15
C LEU A 36 -31.07 23.48 24.78
N PRO A 37 -31.29 23.56 26.11
CA PRO A 37 -31.74 24.81 26.75
C PRO A 37 -30.74 25.96 26.64
N LEU A 38 -29.45 25.65 26.44
CA LEU A 38 -28.39 26.65 26.27
C LEU A 38 -28.34 27.24 24.85
N LEU A 39 -29.00 26.59 23.87
CA LEU A 39 -29.12 27.07 22.48
C LEU A 39 -30.42 27.84 22.22
N GLY A 40 -31.33 27.92 23.19
CA GLY A 40 -32.60 28.62 23.06
C GLY A 40 -32.44 30.14 23.02
N GLU A 41 -33.50 30.85 22.59
CA GLU A 41 -33.54 32.33 22.53
C GLU A 41 -33.26 32.98 23.89
N GLN A 42 -33.60 32.29 24.99
CA GLN A 42 -33.19 32.63 26.35
C GLN A 42 -32.38 31.47 26.94
N PRO A 43 -31.04 31.54 26.93
CA PRO A 43 -30.20 30.47 27.45
C PRO A 43 -30.42 30.35 28.96
N ALA A 44 -30.80 29.15 29.41
CA ALA A 44 -31.01 28.83 30.81
C ALA A 44 -30.35 27.49 31.17
N LEU A 45 -29.90 27.36 32.42
CA LEU A 45 -29.41 26.09 32.94
C LEU A 45 -30.59 25.12 33.11
N GLN A 46 -30.44 23.91 32.58
CA GLN A 46 -31.41 22.82 32.75
C GLN A 46 -31.55 22.48 34.24
N SER A 47 -32.77 22.17 34.71
CA SER A 47 -32.94 21.62 36.06
C SER A 47 -32.56 20.12 36.07
N PRO A 48 -32.12 19.55 37.21
CA PRO A 48 -31.67 18.15 37.23
C PRO A 48 -32.72 17.13 36.75
N GLN A 49 -34.01 17.45 36.88
CA GLN A 49 -35.12 16.56 36.54
C GLN A 49 -35.47 16.59 35.04
N ASP A 50 -35.05 17.64 34.32
CA ASP A 50 -35.43 17.87 32.92
C ASP A 50 -34.50 17.19 31.91
N ASN A 51 -33.42 16.56 32.37
CA ASN A 51 -32.54 15.82 31.48
C ASN A 51 -33.23 14.54 30.98
N TRP A 52 -33.10 14.22 29.69
CA TRP A 52 -33.72 13.04 29.09
C TRP A 52 -33.29 11.72 29.75
N CYS A 53 -32.14 11.69 30.41
CA CYS A 53 -31.64 10.55 31.18
C CYS A 53 -31.78 10.74 32.70
N GLY A 54 -32.67 11.65 33.13
CA GLY A 54 -32.95 11.98 34.52
C GLY A 54 -31.80 12.68 35.25
N THR A 55 -31.90 12.75 36.58
CA THR A 55 -30.92 13.40 37.47
C THR A 55 -29.50 12.91 37.26
N LEU A 56 -29.33 11.61 37.00
CA LEU A 56 -28.02 11.01 36.73
C LEU A 56 -27.41 11.59 35.44
N GLY A 57 -28.20 11.70 34.37
CA GLY A 57 -27.77 12.27 33.10
C GLY A 57 -27.36 13.73 33.22
N PHE A 58 -28.10 14.51 34.02
CA PHE A 58 -27.77 15.90 34.33
C PHE A 58 -26.37 16.03 34.95
N TYR A 59 -26.09 15.30 36.04
CA TYR A 59 -24.79 15.42 36.71
C TYR A 59 -23.64 14.93 35.84
N ILE A 60 -23.84 13.87 35.06
CA ILE A 60 -22.84 13.38 34.11
C ILE A 60 -22.53 14.47 33.06
N ALA A 61 -23.56 15.04 32.43
CA ALA A 61 -23.39 16.08 31.43
C ALA A 61 -22.76 17.34 32.02
N HIS A 62 -23.23 17.80 33.18
CA HIS A 62 -22.71 18.99 33.85
C HIS A 62 -21.22 18.86 34.19
N ASN A 63 -20.78 17.72 34.73
CA ASN A 63 -19.37 17.50 35.04
C ASN A 63 -18.50 17.41 33.77
N LEU A 64 -18.97 16.68 32.74
CA LEU A 64 -18.27 16.56 31.47
C LEU A 64 -18.11 17.91 30.78
N PHE A 65 -19.18 18.71 30.71
CA PHE A 65 -19.13 20.05 30.13
C PHE A 65 -18.29 21.03 30.95
N SER A 66 -18.35 20.94 32.28
CA SER A 66 -17.53 21.80 33.15
C SER A 66 -16.03 21.52 32.97
N PHE A 67 -15.66 20.24 32.81
CA PHE A 67 -14.26 19.84 32.69
C PHE A 67 -13.70 19.96 31.27
N PHE A 68 -14.43 19.45 30.26
CA PHE A 68 -14.00 19.36 28.86
C PHE A 68 -14.61 20.43 27.93
N GLY A 69 -15.63 21.16 28.38
CA GLY A 69 -16.35 22.09 27.50
C GLY A 69 -17.01 21.38 26.32
N LEU A 70 -16.91 21.97 25.13
CA LEU A 70 -17.46 21.42 23.88
C LEU A 70 -16.83 20.07 23.49
N THR A 71 -15.62 19.78 23.99
CA THR A 71 -14.97 18.49 23.72
C THR A 71 -15.57 17.33 24.50
N ALA A 72 -16.56 17.58 25.37
CA ALA A 72 -17.35 16.54 26.04
C ALA A 72 -18.07 15.58 25.09
N PHE A 73 -18.31 15.97 23.83
CA PHE A 73 -18.87 15.07 22.79
C PHE A 73 -17.85 14.09 22.21
N PHE A 74 -16.55 14.31 22.38
CA PHE A 74 -15.53 13.43 21.79
C PHE A 74 -15.53 12.02 22.41
N PRO A 75 -15.65 11.84 23.75
CA PRO A 75 -15.87 10.53 24.36
C PRO A 75 -17.03 9.74 23.75
N VAL A 76 -18.11 10.40 23.32
CA VAL A 76 -19.21 9.74 22.62
C VAL A 76 -18.76 9.18 21.27
N LEU A 77 -18.08 10.00 20.46
CA LEU A 77 -17.55 9.56 19.15
C LEU A 77 -16.57 8.38 19.29
N ILE A 78 -15.78 8.39 20.36
CA ILE A 78 -14.83 7.33 20.69
C ILE A 78 -15.54 6.02 21.03
N LEU A 79 -16.57 6.09 21.88
CA LEU A 79 -17.35 4.91 22.25
C LEU A 79 -18.07 4.33 21.03
N VAL A 80 -18.67 5.17 20.18
CA VAL A 80 -19.27 4.73 18.90
C VAL A 80 -18.23 4.06 18.01
N TYR A 81 -17.06 4.67 17.82
CA TYR A 81 -16.00 4.08 17.01
C TYR A 81 -15.50 2.74 17.58
N SER A 82 -15.31 2.65 18.89
CA SER A 82 -14.89 1.42 19.56
C SER A 82 -15.92 0.29 19.43
N SER A 83 -17.22 0.61 19.50
CA SER A 83 -18.31 -0.35 19.31
C SER A 83 -18.31 -0.89 17.87
N VAL A 84 -18.24 0.00 16.87
CA VAL A 84 -18.17 -0.40 15.45
C VAL A 84 -16.90 -1.21 15.17
N ALA A 85 -15.75 -0.81 15.72
CA ALA A 85 -14.49 -1.52 15.54
C ALA A 85 -14.46 -2.90 16.21
N ALA A 86 -15.21 -3.09 17.30
CA ALA A 86 -15.39 -4.39 17.96
C ALA A 86 -16.29 -5.34 17.16
N MET A 87 -17.21 -4.81 16.33
CA MET A 87 -18.10 -5.62 15.48
C MET A 87 -17.46 -6.05 14.16
N VAL A 88 -16.34 -5.46 13.74
CA VAL A 88 -15.65 -5.80 12.48
C VAL A 88 -14.62 -6.92 12.72
N PRO A 89 -14.80 -8.13 12.14
CA PRO A 89 -13.85 -9.23 12.30
C PRO A 89 -12.50 -8.89 11.66
N GLY A 90 -11.42 -8.94 12.44
CA GLY A 90 -10.04 -8.70 11.95
C GLY A 90 -9.37 -7.43 12.47
N SER A 91 -9.97 -6.70 13.42
CA SER A 91 -9.31 -5.59 14.11
C SER A 91 -8.25 -6.13 15.09
N SER A 92 -6.97 -6.00 14.73
CA SER A 92 -5.85 -6.45 15.56
C SER A 92 -5.77 -5.66 16.87
N GLY A 93 -5.80 -6.34 18.03
CA GLY A 93 -5.67 -5.73 19.36
C GLY A 93 -4.42 -4.87 19.59
N ASN A 94 -3.39 -4.99 18.74
CA ASN A 94 -2.17 -4.18 18.78
C ASN A 94 -2.39 -2.68 18.50
N ARG A 95 -3.59 -2.25 18.07
CA ARG A 95 -3.88 -0.83 17.81
C ARG A 95 -4.51 -0.08 18.99
N LEU A 96 -4.98 -0.80 20.02
CA LEU A 96 -5.62 -0.19 21.17
C LEU A 96 -4.76 0.90 21.84
N PRO A 97 -3.44 0.73 22.09
CA PRO A 97 -2.63 1.77 22.72
C PRO A 97 -2.48 3.02 21.84
N PHE A 98 -2.32 2.86 20.52
CA PHE A 98 -2.21 3.99 19.59
C PHE A 98 -3.53 4.75 19.44
N LEU A 99 -4.65 4.02 19.44
CA LEU A 99 -5.98 4.60 19.39
C LEU A 99 -6.26 5.40 20.67
N VAL A 100 -5.98 4.83 21.85
CA VAL A 100 -6.15 5.50 23.15
C VAL A 100 -5.25 6.73 23.24
N ALA A 101 -3.97 6.63 22.86
CA ALA A 101 -3.05 7.76 22.85
C ALA A 101 -3.49 8.88 21.88
N GLY A 102 -3.92 8.52 20.66
CA GLY A 102 -4.45 9.49 19.70
C GLY A 102 -5.73 10.15 20.18
N ILE A 103 -6.62 9.40 20.83
CA ILE A 103 -7.85 9.92 21.42
C ILE A 103 -7.57 10.91 22.56
N SER A 104 -6.69 10.53 23.49
CA SER A 104 -6.30 11.40 24.60
C SER A 104 -5.63 12.68 24.10
N GLY A 105 -4.78 12.57 23.07
CA GLY A 105 -4.13 13.70 22.43
C GLY A 105 -5.12 14.63 21.70
N ILE A 106 -6.13 14.08 21.01
CA ILE A 106 -7.22 14.87 20.41
C ILE A 106 -7.99 15.61 21.49
N LEU A 107 -8.34 14.94 22.60
CA LEU A 107 -9.08 15.54 23.70
C LEU A 107 -8.32 16.74 24.28
N LEU A 108 -7.05 16.54 24.66
CA LEU A 108 -6.20 17.57 25.25
C LEU A 108 -5.97 18.76 24.31
N SER A 109 -5.62 18.48 23.06
CA SER A 109 -5.31 19.53 22.08
C SER A 109 -6.55 20.32 21.66
N ALA A 110 -7.68 19.65 21.44
CA ALA A 110 -8.94 20.31 21.12
C ALA A 110 -9.46 21.13 22.29
N SER A 111 -9.43 20.63 23.54
CA SER A 111 -9.85 21.41 24.72
C SER A 111 -9.01 22.68 24.84
N GLY A 112 -7.68 22.59 24.65
CA GLY A 112 -6.77 23.73 24.67
C GLY A 112 -7.03 24.76 23.55
N LEU A 113 -7.33 24.30 22.33
CA LEU A 113 -7.69 25.19 21.22
C LEU A 113 -9.04 25.89 21.43
N PHE A 114 -10.03 25.18 21.97
CA PHE A 114 -11.34 25.76 22.30
C PHE A 114 -11.29 26.77 23.45
N ALA A 115 -10.24 26.76 24.29
CA ALA A 115 -10.05 27.82 25.30
C ALA A 115 -9.80 29.21 24.68
N ILE A 116 -9.24 29.26 23.47
CA ILE A 116 -9.03 30.51 22.70
C ILE A 116 -10.38 31.04 22.16
N ALA A 117 -11.26 30.11 21.80
CA ALA A 117 -12.52 30.34 21.13
C ALA A 117 -13.59 30.91 22.08
N ARG A 118 -13.42 32.15 22.52
CA ARG A 118 -14.29 32.78 23.53
C ARG A 118 -15.77 32.96 23.13
N GLN A 119 -16.15 32.82 21.85
CA GLN A 119 -17.52 33.11 21.38
C GLN A 119 -18.04 32.16 20.29
N LEU A 120 -17.62 30.90 20.28
CA LEU A 120 -17.91 30.06 19.12
C LEU A 120 -19.35 29.51 19.06
N VAL A 121 -20.02 29.25 20.18
CA VAL A 121 -21.36 28.60 20.18
C VAL A 121 -22.25 28.96 21.38
N PHE A 122 -21.71 29.10 22.59
CA PHE A 122 -22.47 29.34 23.82
C PHE A 122 -22.02 30.63 24.52
N PRO A 123 -22.91 31.34 25.23
CA PRO A 123 -22.50 32.46 26.07
C PRO A 123 -21.52 31.94 27.14
N THR A 124 -20.38 32.60 27.29
CA THR A 124 -19.32 32.19 28.24
C THR A 124 -19.75 32.22 29.70
N GLU A 125 -20.89 32.85 29.99
CA GLU A 125 -21.52 32.89 31.30
C GLU A 125 -22.03 31.51 31.74
N PHE A 126 -22.45 30.66 30.77
CA PHE A 126 -23.01 29.34 31.07
C PHE A 126 -22.03 28.20 30.80
N LEU A 127 -21.20 28.31 29.75
CA LEU A 127 -20.30 27.22 29.36
C LEU A 127 -18.97 27.75 28.80
N LYS A 128 -17.86 27.30 29.38
CA LYS A 128 -16.52 27.58 28.85
C LYS A 128 -16.22 26.61 27.69
N PRO A 129 -15.96 27.08 26.45
CA PRO A 129 -15.82 26.20 25.30
C PRO A 129 -14.71 25.15 25.41
N GLY A 130 -13.59 25.47 26.07
CA GLY A 130 -12.51 24.51 26.39
C GLY A 130 -12.62 23.81 27.75
N GLY A 131 -13.65 24.12 28.55
CA GLY A 131 -13.76 23.66 29.94
C GLY A 131 -12.62 24.12 30.84
N TYR A 132 -12.56 23.57 32.06
CA TYR A 132 -11.45 23.81 32.98
C TYR A 132 -10.12 23.26 32.44
N LEU A 133 -10.16 22.08 31.81
CA LEU A 133 -8.96 21.40 31.31
C LEU A 133 -8.29 22.21 30.19
N GLY A 134 -9.07 22.69 29.21
CA GLY A 134 -8.55 23.48 28.10
C GLY A 134 -7.96 24.81 28.56
N GLU A 135 -8.62 25.48 29.50
CA GLU A 135 -8.13 26.74 30.08
C GLU A 135 -6.81 26.53 30.85
N LEU A 136 -6.70 25.44 31.61
CA LEU A 136 -5.46 25.09 32.31
C LEU A 136 -4.32 24.83 31.32
N ILE A 137 -4.57 24.01 30.29
CA ILE A 137 -3.61 23.69 29.23
C ILE A 137 -3.15 24.98 28.54
N TRP A 138 -4.09 25.81 28.12
CA TRP A 138 -3.81 27.07 27.43
C TRP A 138 -2.98 28.03 28.30
N ARG A 139 -3.33 28.19 29.58
CA ARG A 139 -2.59 29.04 30.53
C ARG A 139 -1.16 28.56 30.74
N LEU A 140 -0.96 27.26 30.93
CA LEU A 140 0.37 26.69 31.12
C LEU A 140 1.22 26.87 29.87
N LEU A 141 0.72 26.47 28.70
CA LEU A 141 1.46 26.56 27.44
C LEU A 141 1.79 28.02 27.09
N SER A 142 0.82 28.93 27.21
CA SER A 142 1.01 30.35 26.88
C SER A 142 2.01 31.03 27.81
N ARG A 143 2.17 30.55 29.05
CA ARG A 143 3.19 31.04 29.98
C ARG A 143 4.61 30.65 29.54
N PHE A 144 4.81 29.46 28.96
CA PHE A 144 6.13 28.96 28.59
C PHE A 144 6.58 29.36 27.18
N ILE A 145 5.67 29.32 26.18
CA ILE A 145 6.02 29.44 24.75
C ILE A 145 5.26 30.61 24.07
N GLY A 146 4.47 31.37 24.84
CA GLY A 146 3.64 32.45 24.33
C GLY A 146 2.39 31.95 23.59
N SER A 147 1.44 32.85 23.32
CA SER A 147 0.14 32.50 22.71
C SER A 147 0.27 31.87 21.32
N ALA A 148 1.13 32.43 20.46
CA ALA A 148 1.36 31.92 19.11
C ALA A 148 2.02 30.53 19.11
N GLY A 149 3.02 30.31 19.99
CA GLY A 149 3.68 29.02 20.15
C GLY A 149 2.74 27.93 20.67
N SER A 150 1.90 28.25 21.64
CA SER A 150 0.87 27.35 22.17
C SER A 150 -0.13 26.91 21.11
N LEU A 151 -0.57 27.83 20.25
CA LEU A 151 -1.49 27.51 19.16
C LEU A 151 -0.86 26.54 18.16
N LEU A 152 0.39 26.82 17.74
CA LEU A 152 1.11 25.95 16.81
C LEU A 152 1.35 24.56 17.41
N LEU A 153 1.74 24.49 18.68
CA LEU A 153 1.99 23.22 19.36
C LEU A 153 0.71 22.40 19.55
N LEU A 154 -0.39 23.03 19.95
CA LEU A 154 -1.69 22.34 20.09
C LEU A 154 -2.21 21.85 18.73
N LEU A 155 -2.04 22.64 17.66
CA LEU A 155 -2.40 22.21 16.31
C LEU A 155 -1.53 21.04 15.84
N LEU A 156 -0.23 21.07 16.14
CA LEU A 156 0.68 19.96 15.85
C LEU A 156 0.26 18.69 16.60
N ILE A 157 0.02 18.77 17.90
CA ILE A 157 -0.46 17.63 18.70
C ILE A 157 -1.79 17.11 18.15
N LEU A 158 -2.73 17.99 17.79
CA LEU A 158 -4.01 17.61 17.19
C LEU A 158 -3.81 16.81 15.90
N THR A 159 -2.90 17.25 15.02
CA THR A 159 -2.62 16.56 13.75
C THR A 159 -2.03 15.16 13.97
N PHE A 160 -1.01 15.02 14.82
CA PHE A 160 -0.42 13.70 15.14
C PHE A 160 -1.44 12.79 15.83
N SER A 161 -2.26 13.34 16.70
CA SER A 161 -3.29 12.59 17.42
C SER A 161 -4.39 12.08 16.48
N LEU A 162 -4.78 12.88 15.47
CA LEU A 162 -5.71 12.46 14.42
C LEU A 162 -5.10 11.42 13.47
N MET A 163 -3.79 11.50 13.19
CA MET A 163 -3.07 10.48 12.43
C MET A 163 -3.06 9.14 13.17
N ALA A 164 -2.80 9.16 14.48
CA ALA A 164 -2.80 7.98 15.34
C ALA A 164 -4.21 7.36 15.48
N ALA A 165 -5.25 8.17 15.62
CA ALA A 165 -6.62 7.70 15.83
C ALA A 165 -7.34 7.23 14.55
N VAL A 166 -7.23 7.96 13.43
CA VAL A 166 -8.12 7.80 12.26
C VAL A 166 -7.39 7.31 10.99
N ARG A 167 -6.07 7.06 11.05
CA ARG A 167 -5.22 6.90 9.84
C ARG A 167 -5.35 8.09 8.88
N PHE A 168 -5.62 9.27 9.42
CA PHE A 168 -5.69 10.51 8.67
C PHE A 168 -4.32 10.77 8.01
N SER A 169 -4.30 11.09 6.72
CA SER A 169 -3.08 11.53 6.03
C SER A 169 -3.24 13.01 5.67
N PRO A 170 -2.48 13.93 6.30
CA PRO A 170 -2.53 15.36 5.98
C PRO A 170 -2.25 15.65 4.50
N VAL A 171 -1.38 14.85 3.88
CA VAL A 171 -1.04 14.96 2.45
C VAL A 171 -2.20 14.50 1.56
N GLY A 172 -2.93 13.47 1.98
CA GLY A 172 -4.11 12.97 1.28
C GLY A 172 -5.26 13.98 1.28
N THR A 173 -5.51 14.62 2.43
CA THR A 173 -6.56 15.63 2.55
C THR A 173 -6.20 16.94 1.87
N LEU A 174 -4.93 17.36 1.86
CA LEU A 174 -4.49 18.51 1.08
C LEU A 174 -4.67 18.27 -0.43
N LYS A 175 -4.36 17.06 -0.93
CA LYS A 175 -4.64 16.68 -2.33
C LYS A 175 -6.14 16.66 -2.64
N TRP A 176 -6.97 16.20 -1.71
CA TRP A 176 -8.43 16.23 -1.86
C TRP A 176 -8.97 17.67 -1.84
N LEU A 177 -8.49 18.53 -0.94
CA LEU A 177 -8.88 19.93 -0.86
C LEU A 177 -8.46 20.71 -2.12
N CYS A 178 -7.25 20.50 -2.62
CA CYS A 178 -6.82 21.07 -3.91
C CYS A 178 -7.68 20.58 -5.09
N LYS A 179 -8.10 19.31 -5.08
CA LYS A 179 -9.05 18.77 -6.08
C LYS A 179 -10.46 19.37 -5.91
N ALA A 180 -10.91 19.61 -4.68
CA ALA A 180 -12.20 20.23 -4.41
C ALA A 180 -12.21 21.70 -4.85
N ILE A 181 -11.18 22.48 -4.51
CA ILE A 181 -11.00 23.89 -4.91
C ILE A 181 -10.91 24.00 -6.44
N THR A 182 -10.19 23.10 -7.11
CA THR A 182 -10.11 23.08 -8.59
C THR A 182 -11.40 22.60 -9.25
N SER A 183 -12.24 21.82 -8.56
CA SER A 183 -13.59 21.45 -9.04
C SER A 183 -14.62 22.57 -8.86
N LEU A 184 -14.50 23.38 -7.81
CA LEU A 184 -15.31 24.58 -7.60
C LEU A 184 -14.95 25.69 -8.59
N GLY A 185 -13.68 25.81 -8.98
CA GLY A 185 -13.23 26.71 -10.04
C GLY A 185 -13.72 26.38 -11.46
N LYS A 186 -14.33 25.19 -11.68
CA LYS A 186 -14.92 24.79 -12.97
C LYS A 186 -16.38 25.22 -13.16
N LYS A 187 -17.01 25.85 -12.16
CA LYS A 187 -18.42 26.31 -12.23
C LYS A 187 -18.60 27.82 -12.48
N PHE A 188 -17.55 28.55 -12.86
CA PHE A 188 -17.69 29.93 -13.36
C PHE A 188 -17.56 29.96 -14.89
N PRO A 189 -18.60 30.36 -15.65
CA PRO A 189 -18.49 30.55 -17.09
C PRO A 189 -17.64 31.79 -17.36
N LYS A 190 -16.50 31.61 -18.04
CA LYS A 190 -15.72 32.70 -18.63
C LYS A 190 -16.57 33.38 -19.70
N LYS A 191 -17.02 34.59 -19.42
CA LYS A 191 -17.58 35.51 -20.40
C LYS A 191 -16.87 36.84 -20.29
N VAL A 192 -15.79 37.04 -21.04
CA VAL A 192 -15.44 38.35 -21.63
C VAL A 192 -14.68 38.10 -22.94
N SER A 193 -15.22 38.70 -23.98
CA SER A 193 -14.77 38.79 -25.36
C SER A 193 -13.46 39.56 -25.52
N ALA A 194 -12.71 39.20 -26.56
CA ALA A 194 -11.62 40.02 -27.09
C ALA A 194 -12.11 41.41 -27.53
N PRO A 195 -11.17 42.37 -27.64
CA PRO A 195 -10.87 42.82 -29.00
C PRO A 195 -9.37 42.87 -29.30
N LYS A 196 -9.04 42.54 -30.55
CA LYS A 196 -7.76 42.79 -31.21
C LYS A 196 -7.55 44.31 -31.39
N LYS A 197 -6.31 44.77 -31.21
CA LYS A 197 -5.68 45.71 -32.14
C LYS A 197 -4.14 45.62 -32.10
N THR A 198 -3.62 45.79 -33.30
CA THR A 198 -2.27 45.63 -33.84
C THR A 198 -1.33 46.77 -33.42
N VAL A 199 -0.01 46.59 -33.62
CA VAL A 199 1.01 47.56 -34.11
C VAL A 199 2.33 47.62 -33.27
N THR A 200 3.39 47.09 -33.92
CA THR A 200 4.83 47.48 -34.02
C THR A 200 5.82 47.61 -32.83
N ALA A 201 6.92 46.86 -32.99
CA ALA A 201 8.35 47.27 -33.13
C ALA A 201 9.18 47.90 -31.97
N ALA A 202 10.46 47.47 -32.00
CA ALA A 202 11.72 48.12 -31.56
C ALA A 202 12.09 48.06 -30.06
N VAL A 203 13.15 47.32 -29.67
CA VAL A 203 14.62 47.60 -29.65
C VAL A 203 15.09 48.35 -28.39
N ARG A 204 16.01 47.69 -27.65
CA ARG A 204 17.03 48.18 -26.67
C ARG A 204 16.49 49.01 -25.48
N THR A 205 17.06 48.97 -24.27
CA THR A 205 18.46 49.04 -23.86
C THR A 205 18.55 48.70 -22.36
N GLU A 206 19.57 47.95 -21.96
CA GLU A 206 20.23 48.01 -20.63
C GLU A 206 21.06 49.33 -20.54
N PRO A 207 21.76 49.76 -19.45
CA PRO A 207 22.01 49.12 -18.13
C PRO A 207 22.19 50.11 -16.91
N LYS A 208 22.70 49.55 -15.78
CA LYS A 208 23.61 50.17 -14.75
C LYS A 208 22.97 51.15 -13.73
N VAL A 209 23.35 51.27 -12.45
CA VAL A 209 24.50 50.75 -11.65
C VAL A 209 24.33 51.05 -10.15
N ALA A 210 24.89 50.13 -9.34
CA ALA A 210 25.59 50.26 -8.03
C ALA A 210 24.94 51.00 -6.84
N GLU A 211 25.34 50.83 -5.58
CA GLU A 211 26.62 50.41 -4.94
C GLU A 211 26.28 50.06 -3.47
N SER A 212 26.68 48.91 -2.92
CA SER A 212 27.92 48.57 -2.18
C SER A 212 27.77 48.62 -0.64
N THR A 213 28.12 47.52 0.05
CA THR A 213 29.32 47.24 0.91
C THR A 213 28.94 47.29 2.40
N SER A 214 29.44 46.50 3.35
CA SER A 214 30.57 45.54 3.52
C SER A 214 30.34 44.82 4.88
N ALA A 215 30.39 43.48 5.02
CA ALA A 215 31.51 42.60 5.52
C ALA A 215 31.95 42.81 7.01
N PRO A 216 32.64 41.89 7.75
CA PRO A 216 32.94 40.44 7.58
C PRO A 216 33.00 39.56 8.90
N VAL A 217 33.37 38.25 8.76
CA VAL A 217 33.95 37.27 9.77
C VAL A 217 33.03 36.77 10.91
N ARG A 218 32.85 35.45 11.19
CA ARG A 218 33.80 34.49 11.79
C ARG A 218 33.28 33.04 11.76
N LYS A 219 34.19 32.07 11.54
CA LYS A 219 33.99 30.62 11.73
C LYS A 219 33.73 30.28 13.20
N GLU A 220 32.81 29.35 13.44
CA GLU A 220 32.96 28.34 14.50
C GLU A 220 32.57 26.97 13.93
N GLU A 221 33.55 26.08 13.89
CA GLU A 221 33.37 24.65 13.75
C GLU A 221 32.62 24.14 14.99
N SER A 222 31.48 23.48 14.79
CA SER A 222 30.96 22.53 15.76
C SER A 222 30.75 21.19 15.05
N VAL A 223 31.45 20.21 15.58
CA VAL A 223 31.56 18.82 15.14
C VAL A 223 30.17 18.23 14.85
N PRO A 224 29.98 17.42 13.78
CA PRO A 224 28.76 16.64 13.66
C PRO A 224 28.67 15.70 14.87
N ALA A 225 27.65 15.90 15.71
CA ALA A 225 27.36 14.97 16.78
C ALA A 225 27.06 13.60 16.16
N VAL A 226 28.02 12.69 16.29
CA VAL A 226 27.84 11.27 16.08
C VAL A 226 26.80 10.83 17.11
N HIS A 227 25.58 10.57 16.66
CA HIS A 227 24.63 9.85 17.50
C HIS A 227 25.18 8.45 17.67
N GLU A 228 25.41 8.06 18.93
CA GLU A 228 25.71 6.68 19.28
C GLU A 228 24.62 5.78 18.68
N PRO A 229 24.99 4.65 18.05
CA PRO A 229 23.98 3.66 17.71
C PRO A 229 23.25 3.31 19.00
N VAL A 230 21.94 3.48 19.00
CA VAL A 230 21.09 2.96 20.07
C VAL A 230 21.49 1.52 20.26
N ALA A 231 22.07 1.21 21.43
CA ALA A 231 22.36 -0.14 21.83
C ALA A 231 21.04 -0.89 21.73
N ILE A 232 20.95 -1.80 20.76
CA ILE A 232 19.93 -2.84 20.78
C ILE A 232 20.18 -3.53 22.12
N GLU A 233 19.26 -3.34 23.07
CA GLU A 233 19.27 -4.12 24.29
C GLU A 233 19.42 -5.58 23.86
N GLN A 234 20.55 -6.16 24.24
CA GLN A 234 20.72 -7.60 24.20
C GLN A 234 19.63 -8.13 25.11
N VAL A 235 18.56 -8.62 24.50
CA VAL A 235 17.60 -9.45 25.20
C VAL A 235 18.39 -10.69 25.60
N ASP A 236 18.63 -10.80 26.90
CA ASP A 236 19.28 -11.96 27.51
C ASP A 236 18.67 -13.26 27.00
N ASP A 237 19.55 -14.16 26.59
CA ASP A 237 19.30 -15.53 26.21
C ASP A 237 18.63 -16.30 27.36
N ALA A 238 17.30 -16.37 27.34
CA ALA A 238 16.54 -17.24 28.22
C ALA A 238 15.18 -17.63 27.61
N ASP A 239 15.21 -18.28 26.45
CA ASP A 239 14.52 -19.57 26.16
C ASP A 239 14.65 -19.87 24.66
N ASP A 240 15.80 -20.45 24.29
CA ASP A 240 16.11 -20.88 22.93
C ASP A 240 15.28 -22.11 22.54
N SER A 241 14.13 -21.85 21.93
CA SER A 241 13.56 -22.73 20.91
C SER A 241 14.05 -22.23 19.54
N HIS A 242 15.31 -22.54 19.24
CA HIS A 242 16.02 -22.12 18.03
C HIS A 242 15.23 -22.40 16.74
N PHE A 243 15.21 -21.43 15.83
CA PHE A 243 15.00 -21.72 14.40
C PHE A 243 16.17 -22.60 13.94
N ALA A 244 15.94 -23.91 13.92
CA ALA A 244 16.95 -24.88 13.55
C ALA A 244 16.97 -25.05 12.03
N VAL A 245 18.05 -24.59 11.40
CA VAL A 245 18.28 -24.80 9.98
C VAL A 245 18.54 -26.30 9.74
N ARG A 246 17.84 -26.89 8.77
CA ARG A 246 18.13 -28.24 8.29
C ARG A 246 19.51 -28.23 7.60
N PRO A 247 20.49 -29.01 8.08
CA PRO A 247 21.78 -29.11 7.40
C PRO A 247 21.57 -29.59 5.96
N ALA A 248 22.48 -29.23 5.06
CA ALA A 248 22.43 -29.75 3.70
C ALA A 248 22.54 -31.27 3.79
N ARG A 249 21.54 -31.99 3.27
CA ARG A 249 21.71 -33.42 3.06
C ARG A 249 22.71 -33.57 1.92
N ALA A 250 23.98 -33.78 2.26
CA ALA A 250 25.01 -34.16 1.32
C ALA A 250 24.70 -35.59 0.82
N GLY A 251 24.58 -35.75 -0.49
CA GLY A 251 24.26 -37.01 -1.16
C GLY A 251 24.05 -36.78 -2.66
N ASP A 252 23.89 -37.86 -3.42
CA ASP A 252 23.71 -37.84 -4.88
C ASP A 252 22.35 -37.23 -5.31
N TYR A 253 22.12 -35.94 -5.06
CA TYR A 253 20.93 -35.25 -5.53
C TYR A 253 21.00 -35.10 -7.05
N ARG A 254 20.08 -35.77 -7.76
CA ARG A 254 19.95 -35.66 -9.21
C ARG A 254 18.83 -34.69 -9.56
N LEU A 255 19.13 -33.77 -10.47
CA LEU A 255 18.12 -32.85 -10.99
C LEU A 255 16.96 -33.64 -11.64
N PRO A 256 15.71 -33.21 -11.41
CA PRO A 256 14.56 -33.88 -11.99
C PRO A 256 14.58 -33.77 -13.52
N THR A 257 14.17 -34.85 -14.19
CA THR A 257 14.06 -34.87 -15.65
C THR A 257 12.74 -34.26 -16.09
N LEU A 258 12.72 -33.62 -17.26
CA LEU A 258 11.49 -33.05 -17.83
C LEU A 258 10.39 -34.10 -18.07
N SER A 259 10.69 -35.40 -18.03
CA SER A 259 9.70 -36.47 -18.12
C SER A 259 8.69 -36.48 -16.96
N LEU A 260 8.98 -35.82 -15.84
CA LEU A 260 8.03 -35.65 -14.73
C LEU A 260 6.88 -34.68 -15.05
N LEU A 261 7.05 -33.83 -16.08
CA LEU A 261 6.02 -32.91 -16.53
C LEU A 261 5.27 -33.49 -17.72
N ASP A 262 3.96 -33.33 -17.76
CA ASP A 262 3.14 -33.82 -18.86
C ASP A 262 3.61 -33.25 -20.21
N ARG A 263 3.65 -34.13 -21.22
CA ARG A 263 3.80 -33.71 -22.62
C ARG A 263 2.42 -33.39 -23.16
N HIS A 264 2.30 -32.21 -23.75
CA HIS A 264 1.08 -31.81 -24.44
C HIS A 264 1.43 -31.42 -25.87
N ASP A 265 0.99 -32.26 -26.80
CA ASP A 265 1.05 -31.95 -28.22
C ASP A 265 -0.05 -30.94 -28.50
N GLN A 266 0.27 -29.65 -28.37
CA GLN A 266 -0.63 -28.61 -28.84
C GLN A 266 -0.59 -28.61 -30.36
N GLN A 267 -1.66 -29.15 -30.97
CA GLN A 267 -1.88 -29.00 -32.40
C GLN A 267 -1.78 -27.51 -32.75
N ASP A 268 -1.00 -27.19 -33.78
CA ASP A 268 -1.02 -25.86 -34.37
C ASP A 268 -2.39 -25.65 -34.99
N VAL A 269 -3.28 -25.04 -34.22
CA VAL A 269 -4.53 -24.49 -34.74
C VAL A 269 -4.10 -23.48 -35.80
N GLY A 270 -4.31 -23.84 -37.07
CA GLY A 270 -3.97 -22.99 -38.20
C GLY A 270 -4.52 -21.59 -38.00
N ILE A 271 -3.70 -20.59 -38.32
CA ILE A 271 -4.07 -19.18 -38.22
C ILE A 271 -5.12 -18.92 -39.31
N ASP A 272 -6.39 -18.81 -38.92
CA ASP A 272 -7.46 -18.35 -39.79
C ASP A 272 -7.28 -16.85 -40.05
N LYS A 273 -6.56 -16.52 -41.13
CA LYS A 273 -6.27 -15.13 -41.50
C LYS A 273 -7.54 -14.32 -41.72
N ASP A 274 -8.56 -14.92 -42.31
CA ASP A 274 -9.81 -14.24 -42.64
C ASP A 274 -10.53 -13.78 -41.36
N HIS A 275 -10.53 -14.61 -40.33
CA HIS A 275 -11.04 -14.24 -39.01
C HIS A 275 -10.36 -12.98 -38.45
N TYR A 276 -9.02 -12.92 -38.45
CA TYR A 276 -8.29 -11.77 -37.92
C TYR A 276 -8.54 -10.49 -38.73
N TYR A 277 -8.65 -10.60 -40.06
CA TYR A 277 -9.01 -9.47 -40.90
C TYR A 277 -10.43 -8.98 -40.62
N GLN A 278 -11.41 -9.87 -40.46
CA GLN A 278 -12.78 -9.49 -40.09
C GLN A 278 -12.83 -8.75 -38.76
N VAL A 279 -12.13 -9.26 -37.73
CA VAL A 279 -12.03 -8.59 -36.43
C VAL A 279 -11.40 -7.20 -36.56
N SER A 280 -10.38 -7.05 -37.41
CA SER A 280 -9.75 -5.74 -37.66
C SER A 280 -10.72 -4.72 -38.28
N GLN A 281 -11.60 -5.16 -39.19
CA GLN A 281 -12.61 -4.30 -39.80
C GLN A 281 -13.68 -3.87 -38.79
N ILE A 282 -14.13 -4.81 -37.95
CA ILE A 282 -15.08 -4.51 -36.86
C ILE A 282 -14.45 -3.51 -35.89
N LEU A 283 -13.17 -3.68 -35.53
CA LEU A 283 -12.44 -2.77 -34.66
C LEU A 283 -12.38 -1.34 -35.24
N ILE A 284 -12.04 -1.20 -36.52
CA ILE A 284 -11.99 0.10 -37.20
C ILE A 284 -13.37 0.76 -37.21
N SER A 285 -14.39 0.04 -37.70
CA SER A 285 -15.77 0.54 -37.77
C SER A 285 -16.27 0.99 -36.38
N LYS A 286 -15.99 0.23 -35.32
CA LYS A 286 -16.43 0.59 -33.98
C LYS A 286 -15.69 1.80 -33.41
N LEU A 287 -14.38 1.91 -33.64
CA LEU A 287 -13.64 3.10 -33.26
C LEU A 287 -14.15 4.35 -33.98
N GLU A 288 -14.52 4.22 -35.26
CA GLU A 288 -15.15 5.29 -36.04
C GLU A 288 -16.51 5.71 -35.47
N ASP A 289 -17.36 4.76 -35.05
CA ASP A 289 -18.64 5.05 -34.38
C ASP A 289 -18.44 5.92 -33.13
N PHE A 290 -17.32 5.78 -32.41
CA PHE A 290 -16.95 6.60 -31.24
C PHE A 290 -16.15 7.88 -31.60
N GLY A 291 -16.07 8.22 -32.89
CA GLY A 291 -15.35 9.38 -33.40
C GLY A 291 -13.84 9.27 -33.22
N VAL A 292 -13.28 8.07 -33.35
CA VAL A 292 -11.85 7.78 -33.34
C VAL A 292 -11.45 7.19 -34.69
N SER A 293 -11.07 8.05 -35.63
CA SER A 293 -10.57 7.59 -36.94
C SER A 293 -9.12 7.12 -36.88
N GLY A 294 -8.78 6.15 -37.72
CA GLY A 294 -7.45 5.54 -37.78
C GLY A 294 -7.44 4.27 -38.63
N LYS A 295 -6.33 3.53 -38.61
CA LYS A 295 -6.16 2.30 -39.39
C LYS A 295 -5.39 1.24 -38.63
N VAL A 296 -5.69 -0.03 -38.88
CA VAL A 296 -4.87 -1.15 -38.42
C VAL A 296 -3.70 -1.34 -39.39
N THR A 297 -2.47 -1.25 -38.88
CA THR A 297 -1.21 -1.32 -39.64
C THR A 297 -0.55 -2.70 -39.57
N GLY A 298 -0.89 -3.50 -38.57
CA GLY A 298 -0.33 -4.83 -38.36
C GLY A 298 -1.21 -5.66 -37.45
N ILE A 299 -1.14 -6.98 -37.61
CA ILE A 299 -1.85 -7.96 -36.78
C ILE A 299 -0.84 -9.01 -36.36
N SER A 300 -0.67 -9.19 -35.06
CA SER A 300 0.25 -10.17 -34.47
C SER A 300 -0.55 -11.16 -33.61
N PRO A 301 -0.92 -12.33 -34.15
CA PRO A 301 -1.61 -13.36 -33.37
C PRO A 301 -0.65 -14.00 -32.37
N GLY A 302 -1.09 -14.07 -31.11
CA GLY A 302 -0.39 -14.73 -30.02
C GLY A 302 -1.12 -15.96 -29.51
N PRO A 303 -0.62 -16.63 -28.46
CA PRO A 303 -1.23 -17.83 -27.88
C PRO A 303 -2.56 -17.56 -27.17
N VAL A 304 -2.70 -16.41 -26.49
CA VAL A 304 -3.86 -16.07 -25.66
C VAL A 304 -4.63 -14.86 -26.21
N VAL A 305 -3.91 -13.88 -26.74
CA VAL A 305 -4.43 -12.64 -27.30
C VAL A 305 -3.82 -12.40 -28.68
N THR A 306 -4.49 -11.59 -29.49
CA THR A 306 -3.95 -11.04 -30.75
C THR A 306 -3.78 -9.54 -30.58
N THR A 307 -2.59 -9.03 -30.94
CA THR A 307 -2.30 -7.60 -30.91
C THR A 307 -2.57 -6.98 -32.28
N TYR A 308 -3.49 -6.02 -32.31
CA TYR A 308 -3.81 -5.20 -33.48
C TYR A 308 -3.10 -3.85 -33.35
N GLU A 309 -2.21 -3.53 -34.28
CA GLU A 309 -1.45 -2.29 -34.28
C GLU A 309 -2.27 -1.17 -34.91
N TYR A 310 -2.92 -0.35 -34.08
CA TYR A 310 -3.81 0.72 -34.52
C TYR A 310 -3.09 2.07 -34.60
N ALA A 311 -3.00 2.64 -35.79
CA ALA A 311 -2.48 3.98 -36.03
C ALA A 311 -3.63 4.99 -36.06
N PRO A 312 -3.82 5.81 -35.00
CA PRO A 312 -4.89 6.81 -34.97
C PRO A 312 -4.60 7.98 -35.91
N ALA A 313 -5.65 8.65 -36.39
CA ALA A 313 -5.54 9.85 -37.20
C ALA A 313 -4.88 11.01 -36.43
N PRO A 314 -4.21 11.96 -37.12
CA PRO A 314 -3.61 13.13 -36.47
C PRO A 314 -4.62 13.89 -35.60
N GLY A 315 -4.20 14.26 -34.38
CA GLY A 315 -5.04 15.01 -33.43
C GLY A 315 -5.91 14.15 -32.50
N VAL A 316 -6.00 12.84 -32.72
CA VAL A 316 -6.69 11.92 -31.81
C VAL A 316 -5.85 11.70 -30.55
N LYS A 317 -6.42 11.97 -29.37
CA LYS A 317 -5.74 11.76 -28.08
C LYS A 317 -5.76 10.28 -27.69
N ILE A 318 -4.61 9.73 -27.31
CA ILE A 318 -4.47 8.34 -26.85
C ILE A 318 -5.45 8.02 -25.70
N ASN A 319 -5.61 8.93 -24.74
CA ASN A 319 -6.53 8.73 -23.60
C ASN A 319 -7.99 8.50 -24.03
N LYS A 320 -8.41 9.07 -25.17
CA LYS A 320 -9.77 8.85 -25.71
C LYS A 320 -9.93 7.39 -26.14
N ILE A 321 -8.89 6.79 -26.72
CA ILE A 321 -8.91 5.40 -27.16
C ILE A 321 -8.87 4.48 -25.95
N VAL A 322 -7.98 4.77 -24.97
CA VAL A 322 -7.87 3.99 -23.74
C VAL A 322 -9.18 3.94 -22.95
N SER A 323 -9.96 5.04 -22.93
CA SER A 323 -11.27 5.05 -22.26
C SER A 323 -12.35 4.21 -22.94
N LEU A 324 -12.17 3.83 -24.21
CA LEU A 324 -13.13 3.01 -24.97
C LEU A 324 -12.88 1.50 -24.82
N ALA A 325 -11.94 1.08 -23.96
CA ALA A 325 -11.58 -0.34 -23.83
C ALA A 325 -12.78 -1.23 -23.48
N ASP A 326 -13.64 -0.79 -22.57
CA ASP A 326 -14.82 -1.57 -22.14
C ASP A 326 -15.92 -1.57 -23.22
N ASP A 327 -16.12 -0.44 -23.90
CA ASP A 327 -17.06 -0.33 -25.03
C ASP A 327 -16.63 -1.21 -26.21
N LEU A 328 -15.34 -1.26 -26.50
CA LEU A 328 -14.76 -2.14 -27.52
C LEU A 328 -14.91 -3.61 -27.12
N ALA A 329 -14.71 -3.95 -25.84
CA ALA A 329 -14.90 -5.31 -25.36
C ALA A 329 -16.35 -5.78 -25.56
N LEU A 330 -17.32 -4.92 -25.26
CA LEU A 330 -18.74 -5.18 -25.48
C LEU A 330 -19.05 -5.36 -26.98
N ALA A 331 -18.56 -4.45 -27.82
CA ALA A 331 -18.79 -4.51 -29.27
C ALA A 331 -18.21 -5.76 -29.94
N LEU A 332 -17.02 -6.17 -29.49
CA LEU A 332 -16.32 -7.35 -29.99
C LEU A 332 -16.78 -8.67 -29.33
N LYS A 333 -17.70 -8.60 -28.35
CA LYS A 333 -18.19 -9.76 -27.58
C LYS A 333 -17.07 -10.53 -26.90
N VAL A 334 -16.08 -9.82 -26.35
CA VAL A 334 -14.95 -10.41 -25.62
C VAL A 334 -14.96 -9.96 -24.16
N ASN A 335 -14.36 -10.77 -23.28
CA ASN A 335 -14.36 -10.48 -21.83
C ASN A 335 -13.69 -9.14 -21.48
N ARG A 336 -12.63 -8.77 -22.20
CA ARG A 336 -11.87 -7.54 -21.98
C ARG A 336 -10.97 -7.24 -23.19
N VAL A 337 -10.80 -5.97 -23.50
CA VAL A 337 -9.78 -5.47 -24.43
C VAL A 337 -8.72 -4.73 -23.64
N ARG A 338 -7.44 -4.94 -23.97
CA ARG A 338 -6.32 -4.20 -23.36
C ARG A 338 -5.70 -3.29 -24.41
N ILE A 339 -5.65 -2.00 -24.11
CA ILE A 339 -5.02 -1.00 -24.96
C ILE A 339 -3.65 -0.70 -24.37
N VAL A 340 -2.61 -1.15 -25.07
CA VAL A 340 -1.21 -0.84 -24.81
C VAL A 340 -0.92 0.55 -25.37
N GLY A 341 -0.05 1.31 -24.69
CA GLY A 341 0.44 2.59 -25.19
C GLY A 341 1.19 2.46 -26.54
N SER A 342 1.91 3.51 -26.92
CA SER A 342 2.67 3.53 -28.17
C SER A 342 3.65 2.34 -28.25
N ILE A 343 3.58 1.59 -29.34
CA ILE A 343 4.50 0.49 -29.63
C ILE A 343 5.89 1.09 -29.93
N PRO A 344 6.97 0.66 -29.24
CA PRO A 344 8.31 1.17 -29.50
C PRO A 344 8.70 1.06 -30.97
N GLY A 345 9.16 2.16 -31.56
CA GLY A 345 9.58 2.21 -32.97
C GLY A 345 8.44 2.25 -33.99
N LYS A 346 7.17 2.31 -33.57
CA LYS A 346 6.01 2.43 -34.48
C LYS A 346 5.07 3.56 -34.05
N ALA A 347 4.50 4.28 -35.01
CA ALA A 347 3.45 5.28 -34.78
C ALA A 347 2.06 4.62 -34.61
N ALA A 348 1.98 3.59 -33.77
CA ALA A 348 0.78 2.79 -33.55
C ALA A 348 0.61 2.41 -32.08
N LEU A 349 -0.64 2.18 -31.68
CA LEU A 349 -1.06 1.65 -30.39
C LEU A 349 -1.31 0.14 -30.51
N GLY A 350 -1.00 -0.63 -29.48
CA GLY A 350 -1.34 -2.05 -29.45
C GLY A 350 -2.73 -2.26 -28.85
N ILE A 351 -3.68 -2.78 -29.62
CA ILE A 351 -4.99 -3.21 -29.10
C ILE A 351 -4.98 -4.73 -29.00
N GLU A 352 -4.90 -5.25 -27.78
CA GLU A 352 -4.88 -6.68 -27.49
C GLU A 352 -6.30 -7.21 -27.28
N ILE A 353 -6.71 -8.13 -28.15
CA ILE A 353 -8.03 -8.76 -28.15
C ILE A 353 -7.86 -10.26 -27.84
N PRO A 354 -8.60 -10.83 -26.88
CA PRO A 354 -8.54 -12.26 -26.59
C PRO A 354 -8.88 -13.14 -27.79
N ASN A 355 -8.13 -14.22 -27.98
CA ASN A 355 -8.43 -15.19 -29.02
C ASN A 355 -9.68 -16.01 -28.65
N PRO A 356 -10.49 -16.45 -29.64
CA PRO A 356 -11.61 -17.35 -29.40
C PRO A 356 -11.18 -18.69 -28.78
N LYS A 357 -10.04 -19.22 -29.23
CA LYS A 357 -9.38 -20.42 -28.70
C LYS A 357 -8.05 -20.01 -28.09
N ARG A 358 -7.96 -20.02 -26.75
CA ARG A 358 -6.71 -19.70 -26.03
C ARG A 358 -5.86 -20.97 -25.89
N LYS A 359 -4.57 -20.88 -26.20
CA LYS A 359 -3.61 -21.96 -25.94
C LYS A 359 -3.14 -21.91 -24.49
N THR A 360 -3.14 -23.04 -23.80
CA THR A 360 -2.55 -23.18 -22.46
C THR A 360 -1.03 -23.11 -22.57
N VAL A 361 -0.36 -22.34 -21.74
CA VAL A 361 1.12 -22.33 -21.70
C VAL A 361 1.59 -23.31 -20.64
N TYR A 362 2.27 -24.38 -21.06
CA TYR A 362 2.77 -25.38 -20.13
C TYR A 362 4.20 -25.05 -19.68
N LEU A 363 4.48 -25.29 -18.40
CA LEU A 363 5.81 -25.05 -17.82
C LEU A 363 6.89 -25.84 -18.57
N ARG A 364 6.60 -27.11 -18.90
CA ARG A 364 7.50 -28.00 -19.63
C ARG A 364 8.04 -27.36 -20.91
N ASP A 365 7.19 -26.69 -21.67
CA ASP A 365 7.55 -26.09 -22.95
C ASP A 365 8.58 -24.98 -22.77
N ILE A 366 8.43 -24.19 -21.71
CA ILE A 366 9.38 -23.11 -21.37
C ILE A 366 10.70 -23.69 -20.86
N LEU A 367 10.66 -24.70 -19.99
CA LEU A 367 11.86 -25.35 -19.46
C LEU A 367 12.65 -26.10 -20.56
N ALA A 368 11.97 -26.55 -21.61
CA ALA A 368 12.60 -27.19 -22.77
C ALA A 368 13.28 -26.18 -23.73
N THR A 369 13.02 -24.88 -23.60
CA THR A 369 13.66 -23.89 -24.48
C THR A 369 15.15 -23.71 -24.19
N GLU A 370 15.94 -23.40 -25.22
CA GLU A 370 17.36 -23.05 -25.07
C GLU A 370 17.54 -21.86 -24.13
N LYS A 371 16.65 -20.86 -24.21
CA LYS A 371 16.67 -19.68 -23.34
C LYS A 371 16.67 -20.01 -21.85
N TYR A 372 15.94 -21.05 -21.43
CA TYR A 372 15.96 -21.52 -20.04
C TYR A 372 17.13 -22.46 -19.79
N ARG A 373 17.40 -23.43 -20.68
CA ARG A 373 18.47 -24.43 -20.50
C ARG A 373 19.85 -23.78 -20.39
N ASP A 374 20.15 -22.83 -21.27
CA ASP A 374 21.45 -22.18 -21.40
C ASP A 374 21.64 -21.00 -20.43
N SER A 375 20.60 -20.65 -19.65
CA SER A 375 20.74 -19.58 -18.66
C SER A 375 21.76 -19.98 -17.58
N LYS A 376 22.71 -19.09 -17.28
CA LYS A 376 23.77 -19.36 -16.28
C LYS A 376 23.27 -19.27 -14.84
N SER A 377 22.22 -18.49 -14.61
CA SER A 377 21.70 -18.23 -13.26
C SER A 377 20.97 -19.45 -12.69
N ARG A 378 21.34 -19.80 -11.45
CA ARG A 378 20.68 -20.82 -10.61
C ARG A 378 19.28 -20.39 -10.15
N LEU A 379 18.91 -19.12 -10.32
CA LEU A 379 17.60 -18.55 -9.96
C LEU A 379 16.83 -18.08 -11.20
N SER A 380 16.91 -18.87 -12.27
CA SER A 380 16.14 -18.62 -13.50
C SER A 380 14.69 -19.06 -13.33
N LEU A 381 13.75 -18.17 -13.64
CA LEU A 381 12.30 -18.40 -13.56
C LEU A 381 11.68 -18.47 -14.94
N ALA A 382 10.94 -19.54 -15.23
CA ALA A 382 10.07 -19.62 -16.39
C ALA A 382 8.79 -18.81 -16.14
N LEU A 383 8.66 -17.64 -16.78
CA LEU A 383 7.48 -16.77 -16.61
C LEU A 383 6.31 -17.21 -17.51
N GLY A 384 6.62 -17.75 -18.70
CA GLY A 384 5.62 -18.15 -19.69
C GLY A 384 5.98 -17.65 -21.09
N LEU A 385 4.97 -17.30 -21.87
CA LEU A 385 5.12 -16.71 -23.20
C LEU A 385 4.75 -15.22 -23.18
N ASP A 386 5.38 -14.43 -24.04
CA ASP A 386 4.92 -13.07 -24.31
C ASP A 386 3.65 -13.05 -25.19
N VAL A 387 3.16 -11.85 -25.50
CA VAL A 387 1.95 -11.64 -26.29
C VAL A 387 2.07 -12.15 -27.73
N VAL A 388 3.27 -12.41 -28.24
CA VAL A 388 3.52 -12.97 -29.57
C VAL A 388 4.02 -14.42 -29.52
N GLY A 389 4.00 -15.06 -28.34
CA GLY A 389 4.33 -16.47 -28.16
C GLY A 389 5.82 -16.78 -27.96
N ARG A 390 6.68 -15.78 -27.69
CA ARG A 390 8.10 -16.03 -27.40
C ARG A 390 8.30 -16.39 -25.93
N PRO A 391 9.20 -17.35 -25.61
CA PRO A 391 9.46 -17.75 -24.24
C PRO A 391 10.11 -16.62 -23.43
N VAL A 392 9.56 -16.39 -22.25
CA VAL A 392 10.04 -15.41 -21.28
C VAL A 392 10.60 -16.14 -20.07
N VAL A 393 11.90 -15.97 -19.88
CA VAL A 393 12.67 -16.47 -18.74
C VAL A 393 13.29 -15.26 -18.08
N ALA A 394 13.16 -15.16 -16.76
CA ALA A 394 13.72 -14.08 -15.96
C ALA A 394 14.76 -14.61 -14.98
N ASP A 395 15.65 -13.75 -14.51
CA ASP A 395 16.70 -14.08 -13.56
C ASP A 395 16.49 -13.26 -12.29
N ILE A 396 16.20 -13.94 -11.16
CA ILE A 396 15.93 -13.25 -9.89
C ILE A 396 17.16 -12.44 -9.44
N THR A 397 18.38 -12.85 -9.77
CA THR A 397 19.58 -12.11 -9.32
C THR A 397 19.65 -10.69 -9.90
N ARG A 398 19.05 -10.44 -11.06
CA ARG A 398 18.95 -9.11 -11.69
C ARG A 398 17.78 -8.28 -11.15
N MET A 399 16.82 -8.93 -10.47
CA MET A 399 15.66 -8.34 -9.82
C MET A 399 15.54 -8.95 -8.42
N PRO A 400 16.45 -8.59 -7.49
CA PRO A 400 16.78 -9.39 -6.30
C PRO A 400 15.59 -9.65 -5.36
N HIS A 401 14.50 -8.89 -5.51
CA HIS A 401 13.23 -9.14 -4.84
C HIS A 401 12.07 -9.04 -5.83
N LEU A 402 11.11 -9.95 -5.71
CA LEU A 402 9.94 -10.04 -6.59
C LEU A 402 8.65 -9.92 -5.77
N LEU A 403 7.76 -8.99 -6.17
CA LEU A 403 6.41 -8.87 -5.60
C LEU A 403 5.39 -9.47 -6.57
N ILE A 404 4.61 -10.45 -6.08
CA ILE A 404 3.53 -11.09 -6.86
C ILE A 404 2.17 -10.75 -6.23
N ALA A 405 1.29 -10.13 -7.01
CA ALA A 405 -0.06 -9.78 -6.57
C ALA A 405 -1.10 -10.23 -7.61
N GLY A 406 -2.27 -10.68 -7.13
CA GLY A 406 -3.37 -11.13 -7.97
C GLY A 406 -4.58 -11.53 -7.12
N ALA A 407 -5.79 -11.35 -7.67
CA ALA A 407 -7.02 -11.84 -7.05
C ALA A 407 -7.07 -13.38 -7.06
N THR A 408 -7.95 -13.96 -6.23
CA THR A 408 -8.19 -15.41 -6.25
C THR A 408 -8.61 -15.85 -7.66
N GLY A 409 -8.03 -16.95 -8.16
CA GLY A 409 -8.28 -17.44 -9.52
C GLY A 409 -7.50 -16.72 -10.62
N ALA A 410 -6.75 -15.67 -10.34
CA ALA A 410 -5.92 -14.97 -11.35
C ALA A 410 -4.63 -15.73 -11.73
N GLY A 411 -4.36 -16.89 -11.11
CA GLY A 411 -3.18 -17.71 -11.41
C GLY A 411 -1.95 -17.47 -10.52
N LYS A 412 -2.06 -16.68 -9.43
CA LYS A 412 -0.95 -16.39 -8.51
C LYS A 412 -0.28 -17.67 -7.97
N SER A 413 -1.08 -18.61 -7.49
CA SER A 413 -0.61 -19.86 -6.91
C SER A 413 0.10 -20.74 -7.94
N VAL A 414 -0.45 -20.81 -9.16
CA VAL A 414 0.17 -21.52 -10.29
C VAL A 414 1.51 -20.88 -10.65
N ALA A 415 1.60 -19.54 -10.66
CA ALA A 415 2.86 -18.84 -10.93
C ALA A 415 3.93 -19.11 -9.86
N ILE A 416 3.56 -19.09 -8.57
CA ILE A 416 4.48 -19.41 -7.48
C ILE A 416 5.02 -20.85 -7.64
N ASN A 417 4.15 -21.81 -7.92
CA ASN A 417 4.56 -23.19 -8.17
C ASN A 417 5.45 -23.34 -9.41
N ALA A 418 5.15 -22.62 -10.49
CA ALA A 418 6.00 -22.59 -11.67
C ALA A 418 7.39 -22.02 -11.39
N PHE A 419 7.49 -21.00 -10.51
CA PHE A 419 8.77 -20.40 -10.13
C PHE A 419 9.60 -21.32 -9.24
N ILE A 420 8.96 -21.95 -8.24
CA ILE A 420 9.64 -22.95 -7.39
C ILE A 420 10.13 -24.11 -8.25
N ALA A 421 9.27 -24.66 -9.11
CA ALA A 421 9.65 -25.72 -10.04
C ALA A 421 10.81 -25.27 -10.96
N SER A 422 10.79 -24.05 -11.48
CA SER A 422 11.89 -23.51 -12.29
C SER A 422 13.24 -23.50 -11.55
N ILE A 423 13.24 -23.32 -10.23
CA ILE A 423 14.46 -23.42 -9.43
C ILE A 423 14.84 -24.90 -9.23
N LEU A 424 13.89 -25.76 -8.86
CA LEU A 424 14.13 -27.18 -8.57
C LEU A 424 14.61 -27.99 -9.79
N PHE A 425 14.20 -27.60 -11.00
CA PHE A 425 14.67 -28.22 -12.26
C PHE A 425 16.09 -27.80 -12.67
N LYS A 426 16.69 -26.78 -12.01
CA LYS A 426 17.97 -26.21 -12.41
C LYS A 426 19.05 -26.22 -11.34
N SER A 427 18.65 -26.29 -10.08
CA SER A 427 19.55 -26.04 -8.95
C SER A 427 19.48 -27.14 -7.92
N THR A 428 20.65 -27.55 -7.43
CA THR A 428 20.75 -28.52 -6.33
C THR A 428 20.56 -27.85 -4.96
N PRO A 429 20.33 -28.61 -3.87
CA PRO A 429 20.24 -28.06 -2.51
C PRO A 429 21.53 -27.38 -2.01
N GLU A 430 22.67 -27.67 -2.63
CA GLU A 430 23.95 -27.02 -2.35
C GLU A 430 24.10 -25.68 -3.06
N GLU A 431 23.38 -25.49 -4.17
CA GLU A 431 23.40 -24.25 -4.95
C GLU A 431 22.29 -23.29 -4.49
N VAL A 432 21.10 -23.81 -4.16
CA VAL A 432 19.95 -23.01 -3.78
C VAL A 432 19.21 -23.64 -2.60
N ARG A 433 18.85 -22.80 -1.64
CA ARG A 433 18.09 -23.13 -0.45
C ARG A 433 16.83 -22.26 -0.35
N LEU A 434 15.74 -22.84 0.12
CA LEU A 434 14.41 -22.23 0.16
C LEU A 434 13.94 -22.08 1.62
N LEU A 435 13.41 -20.91 1.95
CA LEU A 435 12.78 -20.62 3.24
C LEU A 435 11.32 -20.27 3.02
N MET A 436 10.45 -21.28 2.98
CA MET A 436 9.04 -21.07 2.62
C MET A 436 8.20 -20.61 3.81
N VAL A 437 7.39 -19.56 3.59
CA VAL A 437 6.43 -19.06 4.58
C VAL A 437 5.01 -19.13 4.00
N ASP A 438 4.16 -20.00 4.56
CA ASP A 438 2.76 -20.15 4.17
C ASP A 438 1.83 -20.11 5.39
N PRO A 439 1.39 -18.91 5.82
CA PRO A 439 0.54 -18.76 6.99
C PRO A 439 -0.86 -19.34 6.79
N LYS A 440 -1.26 -19.66 5.55
CA LYS A 440 -2.58 -20.22 5.24
C LYS A 440 -2.55 -21.74 5.06
N ARG A 441 -1.36 -22.35 4.92
CA ARG A 441 -1.15 -23.79 4.64
C ARG A 441 -1.79 -24.28 3.34
N ILE A 442 -1.99 -23.41 2.36
CA ILE A 442 -2.72 -23.76 1.14
C ILE A 442 -1.78 -24.09 -0.01
N GLU A 443 -0.69 -23.33 -0.16
CA GLU A 443 0.05 -23.28 -1.42
C GLU A 443 1.39 -24.01 -1.31
N LEU A 444 2.12 -23.81 -0.21
CA LEU A 444 3.51 -24.27 -0.10
C LEU A 444 3.67 -25.57 0.71
N SER A 445 2.61 -26.02 1.38
CA SER A 445 2.61 -27.28 2.15
C SER A 445 3.00 -28.50 1.29
N ALA A 446 2.79 -28.46 -0.03
CA ALA A 446 3.18 -29.53 -0.94
C ALA A 446 4.70 -29.71 -1.09
N TYR A 447 5.49 -28.71 -0.69
CA TYR A 447 6.95 -28.75 -0.73
C TYR A 447 7.58 -29.19 0.59
N GLU A 448 6.78 -29.65 1.55
CA GLU A 448 7.34 -30.18 2.79
C GLU A 448 8.36 -31.29 2.48
N ASP A 449 9.46 -31.29 3.22
CA ASP A 449 10.55 -32.28 3.11
C ASP A 449 11.39 -32.32 1.84
N ILE A 450 11.23 -31.38 0.90
CA ILE A 450 12.23 -31.23 -0.18
C ILE A 450 13.61 -30.88 0.42
N PRO A 451 14.72 -31.39 -0.16
CA PRO A 451 16.06 -31.19 0.41
C PRO A 451 16.53 -29.73 0.35
N HIS A 452 15.92 -28.90 -0.51
CA HIS A 452 16.21 -27.47 -0.61
C HIS A 452 15.70 -26.66 0.58
N LEU A 453 14.76 -27.17 1.39
CA LEU A 453 14.21 -26.40 2.52
C LEU A 453 15.27 -26.18 3.61
N LEU A 454 15.41 -24.92 4.03
CA LEU A 454 16.19 -24.54 5.22
C LEU A 454 15.47 -24.89 6.51
N HIS A 455 14.16 -24.87 6.50
CA HIS A 455 13.31 -25.13 7.65
C HIS A 455 11.97 -25.69 7.14
N PRO A 456 11.25 -26.51 7.92
CA PRO A 456 9.86 -26.86 7.63
C PRO A 456 9.04 -25.65 7.22
N VAL A 457 8.02 -25.83 6.36
CA VAL A 457 7.25 -24.71 5.84
C VAL A 457 6.68 -23.90 7.00
N VAL A 458 7.05 -22.62 7.07
CA VAL A 458 6.74 -21.77 8.22
C VAL A 458 5.30 -21.31 8.12
N VAL A 459 4.47 -21.78 9.04
CA VAL A 459 3.05 -21.39 9.09
C VAL A 459 2.81 -20.30 10.12
N GLU A 460 3.44 -20.40 11.29
CA GLU A 460 3.14 -19.50 12.39
C GLU A 460 3.73 -18.10 12.14
N PRO A 461 2.94 -17.02 12.23
CA PRO A 461 3.44 -15.66 11.98
C PRO A 461 4.63 -15.27 12.86
N LYS A 462 4.64 -15.72 14.13
CA LYS A 462 5.77 -15.48 15.03
C LYS A 462 7.04 -16.18 14.54
N MET A 463 6.92 -17.41 14.04
CA MET A 463 8.03 -18.14 13.44
C MET A 463 8.48 -17.49 12.14
N ALA A 464 7.58 -16.92 11.33
CA ALA A 464 7.93 -16.17 10.13
C ALA A 464 8.79 -14.95 10.47
N SER A 465 8.43 -14.18 11.51
CA SER A 465 9.25 -13.08 11.99
C SER A 465 10.64 -13.55 12.43
N ARG A 466 10.74 -14.68 13.15
CA ARG A 466 12.02 -15.27 13.55
C ARG A 466 12.86 -15.72 12.36
N ALA A 467 12.25 -16.35 11.37
CA ALA A 467 12.91 -16.80 10.15
C ALA A 467 13.49 -15.61 9.34
N LEU A 468 12.75 -14.50 9.27
CA LEU A 468 13.24 -13.27 8.64
C LEU A 468 14.38 -12.61 9.44
N MET A 469 14.31 -12.59 10.78
CA MET A 469 15.44 -12.12 11.60
C MET A 469 16.68 -12.98 11.42
N TRP A 470 16.51 -14.31 11.31
CA TRP A 470 17.62 -15.21 10.97
C TRP A 470 18.21 -14.89 9.60
N ALA A 471 17.38 -14.63 8.59
CA ALA A 471 17.85 -14.25 7.25
C ALA A 471 18.67 -12.94 7.26
N VAL A 472 18.30 -11.97 8.09
CA VAL A 472 19.09 -10.74 8.29
C VAL A 472 20.45 -11.06 8.92
N LYS A 473 20.48 -11.89 9.98
CA LYS A 473 21.75 -12.32 10.60
C LYS A 473 22.64 -13.09 9.63
N GLU A 474 22.07 -13.96 8.80
CA GLU A 474 22.81 -14.69 7.77
C GLU A 474 23.35 -13.75 6.69
N MET A 475 22.57 -12.74 6.27
CA MET A 475 23.04 -11.70 5.36
C MET A 475 24.26 -10.96 5.93
N GLU A 476 24.22 -10.54 7.21
CA GLU A 476 25.35 -9.89 7.88
C GLU A 476 26.58 -10.80 7.99
N ARG A 477 26.38 -12.08 8.35
CA ARG A 477 27.46 -13.09 8.37
C ARG A 477 28.12 -13.19 7.00
N ARG A 478 27.34 -13.24 5.92
CA ARG A 478 27.87 -13.30 4.54
C ARG A 478 28.64 -12.05 4.19
N TYR A 479 28.16 -10.85 4.54
CA TYR A 479 28.92 -9.62 4.29
C TYR A 479 30.31 -9.64 4.96
N ARG A 480 30.41 -10.13 6.21
CA ARG A 480 31.71 -10.28 6.89
C ARG A 480 32.63 -11.26 6.15
N LEU A 481 32.11 -12.40 5.70
CA LEU A 481 32.88 -13.37 4.90
C LEU A 481 33.38 -12.78 3.58
N LEU A 482 32.56 -11.96 2.90
CA LEU A 482 32.96 -11.26 1.68
C LEU A 482 34.08 -10.24 1.95
N GLU A 483 33.98 -9.50 3.05
CA GLU A 483 34.96 -8.49 3.47
C GLU A 483 36.30 -9.14 3.85
N GLU A 484 36.28 -10.21 4.65
CA GLU A 484 37.46 -10.99 5.03
C GLU A 484 38.22 -11.54 3.81
N LYS A 485 37.48 -12.02 2.80
CA LYS A 485 38.05 -12.52 1.55
C LYS A 485 38.26 -11.42 0.49
N ARG A 486 37.93 -10.16 0.81
CA ARG A 486 38.07 -8.97 -0.07
C ARG A 486 37.40 -9.12 -1.44
N VAL A 487 36.26 -9.80 -1.49
CA VAL A 487 35.47 -10.00 -2.71
C VAL A 487 34.26 -9.07 -2.74
N LYS A 488 33.88 -8.62 -3.94
CA LYS A 488 32.81 -7.63 -4.12
C LYS A 488 31.43 -8.24 -4.34
N SER A 489 31.35 -9.53 -4.64
CA SER A 489 30.09 -10.21 -4.94
C SER A 489 30.05 -11.61 -4.34
N PHE A 490 28.83 -12.10 -4.16
CA PHE A 490 28.56 -13.47 -3.72
C PHE A 490 29.13 -14.51 -4.68
N ASP A 491 29.00 -14.28 -6.00
CA ASP A 491 29.51 -15.19 -7.01
C ASP A 491 31.04 -15.28 -6.94
N SER A 492 31.73 -14.13 -6.81
CA SER A 492 33.19 -14.10 -6.67
C SER A 492 33.70 -14.76 -5.39
N TYR A 493 32.89 -14.82 -4.33
CA TYR A 493 33.22 -15.61 -3.14
C TYR A 493 33.19 -17.10 -3.45
N ASN A 494 32.11 -17.58 -4.07
CA ASN A 494 31.92 -18.99 -4.38
C ASN A 494 32.87 -19.54 -5.45
N ASP A 495 33.50 -18.67 -6.25
CA ASP A 495 34.54 -19.02 -7.22
C ASP A 495 35.93 -19.24 -6.57
N LEU A 496 36.12 -18.87 -5.30
CA LEU A 496 37.38 -19.10 -4.60
C LEU A 496 37.61 -20.60 -4.32
N PRO A 497 38.83 -21.14 -4.56
CA PRO A 497 39.10 -22.57 -4.44
C PRO A 497 39.11 -23.11 -3.01
N ASP A 498 39.33 -22.26 -2.00
CA ASP A 498 39.53 -22.65 -0.60
C ASP A 498 38.47 -22.07 0.36
N VAL A 499 37.23 -21.96 -0.09
CA VAL A 499 36.10 -21.51 0.75
C VAL A 499 34.95 -22.51 0.73
N GLU A 500 34.20 -22.55 1.83
CA GLU A 500 32.93 -23.25 1.86
C GLU A 500 31.95 -22.53 0.95
N LYS A 501 31.46 -23.22 -0.10
CA LYS A 501 30.50 -22.65 -1.04
C LYS A 501 29.19 -22.35 -0.33
N LEU A 502 28.70 -21.14 -0.52
CA LEU A 502 27.44 -20.70 0.06
C LEU A 502 26.30 -20.89 -0.97
N PRO A 503 25.16 -21.48 -0.58
CA PRO A 503 23.99 -21.55 -1.45
C PRO A 503 23.30 -20.18 -1.55
N TYR A 504 22.65 -19.88 -2.67
CA TYR A 504 21.65 -18.81 -2.69
C TYR A 504 20.50 -19.17 -1.76
N ILE A 505 19.95 -18.17 -1.06
CA ILE A 505 18.76 -18.36 -0.22
C ILE A 505 17.61 -17.58 -0.84
N VAL A 506 16.53 -18.28 -1.15
CA VAL A 506 15.25 -17.69 -1.60
C VAL A 506 14.25 -17.84 -0.46
N ILE A 507 13.60 -16.73 -0.10
CA ILE A 507 12.62 -16.66 0.99
C ILE A 507 11.23 -16.48 0.38
#